data_AF-A0AAW9CGC4-F1
#
_entry.id   AF-A0AAW9CGC4-F1
#
_cell.length_a   1.000
_cell.length_b   1.000
_cell.length_c   1.000
_cell.angle_alpha   90.00
_cell.angle_beta   90.00
_cell.angle_gamma   90.00
#
_symmetry.space_group_name_H-M   'P 1'
#
loop_
_entity.id
_entity.type
_entity.pdbx_description
1 polymer ?
#
loop_
_entity_poly.entity_id
_entity_poly.type
_entity_poly.pdbx_seq_one_letter_code
_entity_poly.pdbx_strand_id
1 'polypeptide(L)' 'TQLKAIDFASHPASADPVTLRAVQKAIALIELKFTPQEETH' A
#
# COMPACT_ATOMS: atom_id res chain seq x y z
N THR A 1 9.57 -1.16 1.18
CA THR A 1 8.51 -2.04 1.69
C THR A 1 8.04 -2.95 0.58
N GLN A 2 7.72 -4.21 0.88
CA GLN A 2 7.37 -5.25 -0.11
C GLN A 2 6.15 -4.87 -0.98
N LEU A 3 5.20 -4.14 -0.41
CA LEU A 3 4.00 -3.67 -1.12
C LEU A 3 4.27 -2.58 -2.15
N LYS A 4 5.28 -1.72 -1.94
CA LYS A 4 5.67 -0.69 -2.91
C LYS A 4 6.45 -1.27 -4.11
N ALA A 5 6.90 -2.52 -4.03
CA ALA A 5 7.58 -3.21 -5.13
C ALA A 5 6.60 -3.84 -6.14
N ILE A 6 5.31 -3.94 -5.78
CA ILE A 6 4.28 -4.40 -6.69
C ILE A 6 3.81 -3.20 -7.52
N ASP A 7 4.04 -3.26 -8.84
CA ASP A 7 3.58 -2.23 -9.76
C ASP A 7 2.06 -2.36 -9.97
N PHE A 8 1.31 -1.57 -9.21
CA PHE A 8 -0.13 -1.45 -9.38
C PHE A 8 -0.51 -0.48 -10.52
N ALA A 9 0.40 0.34 -11.03
CA ALA A 9 0.12 1.33 -12.07
C ALA A 9 -0.01 0.71 -13.47
N SER A 10 0.63 -0.44 -13.71
CA SER A 10 0.45 -1.24 -14.92
C SER A 10 -0.71 -2.25 -14.83
N HIS A 11 -1.39 -2.34 -13.68
CA HIS A 11 -2.51 -3.26 -13.47
C HIS A 11 -3.82 -2.68 -14.03
N PRO A 12 -4.68 -3.46 -14.69
CA PRO A 12 -5.97 -2.96 -15.18
C PRO A 12 -6.88 -2.39 -14.08
N ALA A 13 -6.67 -2.81 -12.83
CA ALA A 13 -7.34 -2.27 -11.65
C ALA A 13 -7.00 -0.79 -11.34
N SER A 14 -5.89 -0.25 -11.83
CA SER A 14 -5.55 1.18 -11.68
C SER A 14 -6.11 2.08 -12.78
N ALA A 15 -6.80 1.51 -13.77
CA ALA A 15 -7.56 2.29 -14.75
C ALA A 15 -8.75 3.03 -14.10
N ASP A 16 -9.30 2.47 -13.01
CA ASP A 16 -10.37 3.09 -12.23
C ASP A 16 -9.81 3.89 -11.03
N PRO A 17 -10.10 5.21 -10.93
CA PRO A 17 -9.57 6.06 -9.85
C PRO A 17 -10.03 5.65 -8.45
N VAL A 18 -11.20 5.04 -8.31
CA VAL A 18 -11.73 4.60 -7.00
C VAL A 18 -10.95 3.39 -6.50
N THR A 19 -10.68 2.46 -7.39
CA THR A 19 -9.92 1.23 -7.14
C THR A 19 -8.47 1.56 -6.79
N LEU A 20 -7.84 2.48 -7.53
CA LEU A 20 -6.49 2.97 -7.21
C LEU A 20 -6.41 3.56 -5.80
N ARG A 21 -7.38 4.41 -5.43
CA ARG A 21 -7.45 5.01 -4.08
C ARG A 21 -7.64 3.95 -2.99
N ALA A 22 -8.44 2.91 -3.25
CA ALA A 22 -8.65 1.82 -2.30
C ALA A 22 -7.36 1.02 -2.07
N VAL A 23 -6.61 0.71 -3.14
CA VAL A 23 -5.30 0.04 -3.07
C VAL A 23 -4.30 0.89 -2.27
N GLN A 24 -4.18 2.18 -2.58
CA GLN A 24 -3.31 3.10 -1.85
C GLN A 24 -3.66 3.17 -0.36
N LYS A 25 -4.96 3.24 -0.04
CA LYS A 25 -5.44 3.26 1.35
C LYS A 25 -5.11 1.97 2.08
N ALA A 26 -5.28 0.81 1.44
CA ALA A 26 -4.93 -0.48 2.02
C ALA A 26 -3.41 -0.56 2.32
N ILE A 27 -2.57 -0.13 1.39
CA ILE A 27 -1.11 -0.07 1.59
C ILE A 27 -0.78 0.81 2.78
N ALA A 28 -1.35 2.02 2.87
CA ALA A 28 -1.09 2.93 3.98
C ALA A 28 -1.52 2.35 5.34
N LEU A 29 -2.66 1.65 5.39
CA LEU A 29 -3.14 0.97 6.59
C LEU A 29 -2.22 -0.18 7.01
N ILE A 30 -1.70 -0.95 6.06
CA ILE A 30 -0.75 -2.02 6.32
C ILE A 30 0.58 -1.43 6.80
N GLU A 31 1.09 -0.38 6.15
CA GLU A 31 2.30 0.30 6.60
C GLU A 31 2.12 0.86 8.01
N LEU A 32 0.98 1.45 8.36
CA LEU A 32 0.71 1.91 9.73
C LEU A 32 0.65 0.77 10.76
N LYS A 33 0.11 -0.39 10.38
CA LYS A 33 -0.06 -1.55 11.28
C LYS A 33 1.21 -2.37 11.45
N PHE A 34 2.05 -2.40 10.43
CA PHE A 34 3.23 -3.27 10.33
C PHE A 34 4.51 -2.48 10.09
N THR A 35 4.52 -1.15 10.26
CA THR A 35 5.76 -0.43 10.55
C THR A 35 6.39 -1.14 11.73
N PRO A 36 7.57 -1.75 11.59
CA PRO A 36 8.28 -2.31 12.73
C PRO A 36 8.40 -1.16 13.71
N GLN A 37 7.75 -1.28 14.87
CA GLN A 37 8.14 -0.48 16.00
C GLN A 37 9.53 -1.03 16.32
N GLU A 38 10.58 -0.44 15.73
CA GLU A 38 11.90 -0.54 16.33
C GLU A 38 11.66 -0.21 17.80
N GLU A 39 11.85 -1.23 18.64
CA GLU A 39 11.56 -1.22 20.05
C GLU A 39 12.14 0.06 20.63
N THR A 40 11.28 1.06 20.87
CA THR A 40 11.64 2.22 21.66
C THR A 40 11.69 1.71 23.09
N HIS A 41 12.86 1.18 23.44
CA HIS A 41 13.29 0.77 24.76
C HIS A 41 13.18 1.89 25.78
#